data_AF-A0A2T0Y2T2-F1
#
_entry.id   AF-A0A2T0Y2T2-F1
#
_cell.length_a   1.000
_cell.length_b   1.000
_cell.length_c   1.000
_cell.angle_alpha   90.00
_cell.angle_beta   90.00
_cell.angle_gamma   90.00
#
_symmetry.space_group_name_H-M   'P 1'
#
loop_
_entity.id
_entity.type
_entity.pdbx_description
1 polymer ?
#
loop_
_entity_poly.entity_id
_entity_poly.type
_entity_poly.pdbx_seq_one_letter_code
_entity_poly.pdbx_strand_id
1 'polypeptide(L)'
;MDPVVRGPDLLRSPSHLVNPATVGGAVAVAVGLVLVLVPAISVGLTETVVGLGLLVAGVNDWWNVGRRRQARATARAAALLRGLASLVLAGVFLLSGRDALTATLLLGGAYLLFRSLVTLLLALFSRDRDRRAPRYASGGIGLVLGALVIAAPEVIVDWFTVTLGLTALCGGAVTLAYGYRVAAGLVPAPEGMYPSLTEILWSWVEHVDVGTQRRTLLAEQLYLERPERAAKQVAWWTMLVLSVCIATLAVLQDSTAVVIGAMLVAPLMTPILGLAAAVVSGWPRRAIGSLVLIVAGATVAVVIAFVIASWVPAVVPFDTNSQISSRVDPTLLDMLVAVAAGAAGAFATVDRRVAPSIAGVAIAVALVPPLSVVGVALSAGRPGDAAGALLLFSTNFVSIVLSASVVFVLAGLTNAHRLRRDARRVLLTLTPFVAAALLILFPLLLTTDGLLSTSADERAAQTAVSDWLGDDPALSTTDVAVTDATVTVGLAGSADDLPPLEELQSALDDALDGSYAVEVAVTPVVTQRLPASG
;
A
#
# COMPACT_ATOMS: atom_id res chain seq x y z
N MET A 1 26.16 -30.67 -3.70
CA MET A 1 24.90 -31.33 -3.28
C MET A 1 24.97 -31.41 -1.76
N ASP A 2 24.37 -30.44 -1.07
CA ASP A 2 24.29 -30.52 0.40
C ASP A 2 23.22 -31.56 0.78
N PRO A 3 23.47 -32.39 1.81
CA PRO A 3 22.50 -33.39 2.24
C PRO A 3 21.27 -32.66 2.78
N VAL A 4 20.12 -32.90 2.14
CA VAL A 4 18.81 -32.48 2.67
C VAL A 4 18.64 -33.20 4.01
N VAL A 5 18.87 -32.48 5.11
CA VAL A 5 18.50 -32.92 6.46
C VAL A 5 17.01 -33.23 6.41
N ARG A 6 16.66 -34.53 6.37
CA ARG A 6 15.27 -34.96 6.43
C ARG A 6 14.78 -34.65 7.85
N GLY A 7 14.09 -33.53 7.98
CA GLY A 7 13.33 -33.22 9.20
C GLY A 7 12.29 -34.32 9.48
N PRO A 8 11.76 -34.38 10.71
CA PRO A 8 10.75 -35.35 11.08
C PRO A 8 9.53 -35.27 10.13
N ASP A 9 8.95 -36.42 9.78
CA ASP A 9 7.76 -36.51 8.93
C ASP A 9 6.55 -35.99 9.72
N LEU A 10 6.29 -34.68 9.63
CA LEU A 10 5.31 -33.96 10.45
C LEU A 10 3.88 -34.48 10.31
N LEU A 11 3.56 -35.21 9.23
CA LEU A 11 2.27 -35.87 9.03
C LEU A 11 2.06 -37.08 9.95
N ARG A 12 3.14 -37.69 10.46
CA ARG A 12 3.09 -38.86 11.35
C ARG A 12 3.12 -38.51 12.84
N SER A 13 3.42 -37.26 13.18
CA SER A 13 3.62 -36.83 14.57
C SER A 13 3.16 -35.38 14.77
N PRO A 14 1.83 -35.12 14.72
CA PRO A 14 1.27 -33.77 14.77
C PRO A 14 1.55 -33.05 16.11
N SER A 15 1.95 -33.76 17.16
CA SER A 15 2.37 -33.18 18.44
C SER A 15 3.55 -32.21 18.30
N HIS A 16 4.43 -32.38 17.31
CA HIS A 16 5.53 -31.44 17.05
C HIS A 16 5.06 -30.10 16.47
N LEU A 17 3.85 -30.04 15.90
CA LEU A 17 3.23 -28.81 15.41
C LEU A 17 2.64 -27.96 16.54
N VAL A 18 2.50 -28.52 17.76
CA VAL A 18 1.97 -27.79 18.93
C VAL A 18 3.15 -27.17 19.68
N ASN A 19 3.58 -25.99 19.24
CA ASN A 19 4.56 -25.17 19.94
C ASN A 19 3.97 -23.77 20.21
N PRO A 20 4.53 -23.00 21.15
CA PRO A 20 3.97 -21.69 21.52
C PRO A 20 3.90 -20.71 20.35
N ALA A 21 4.80 -20.82 19.37
CA ALA A 21 4.80 -19.98 18.17
C ALA A 21 3.69 -20.36 17.19
N THR A 22 3.43 -21.64 16.94
CA THR A 22 2.32 -22.07 16.08
C THR A 22 0.97 -21.72 16.69
N VAL A 23 0.81 -21.93 18.00
CA VAL A 23 -0.44 -21.59 18.71
C VAL A 23 -0.65 -20.07 18.73
N GLY A 24 0.37 -19.29 19.10
CA GLY A 24 0.31 -17.83 19.09
C GLY A 24 0.04 -17.26 17.68
N GLY A 25 0.65 -17.86 16.65
CA GLY A 25 0.41 -17.50 15.26
C GLY A 25 -1.02 -17.79 14.82
N ALA A 26 -1.56 -18.97 15.14
CA ALA A 26 -2.94 -19.33 14.83
C ALA A 26 -3.96 -18.42 15.52
N VAL A 27 -3.73 -18.08 16.79
CA VAL A 27 -4.58 -17.13 17.53
C VAL A 27 -4.52 -15.74 16.91
N ALA A 28 -3.33 -15.24 16.56
CA ALA A 28 -3.18 -13.94 15.91
C ALA A 28 -3.86 -13.89 14.52
N VAL A 29 -3.78 -14.97 13.73
CA VAL A 29 -4.52 -15.09 12.46
C VAL A 29 -6.03 -15.06 12.71
N ALA A 30 -6.53 -15.80 13.69
CA ALA A 30 -7.96 -15.83 14.01
C ALA A 30 -8.46 -14.45 14.47
N VAL A 31 -7.72 -13.75 15.34
CA VAL A 31 -8.05 -12.39 15.78
C VAL A 31 -8.02 -11.41 14.61
N GLY A 32 -6.98 -11.48 13.76
CA GLY A 32 -6.89 -10.66 12.56
C GLY A 32 -8.05 -10.88 11.59
N LEU A 33 -8.46 -12.15 11.40
CA LEU A 33 -9.59 -12.51 10.55
C LEU A 33 -10.91 -11.96 11.11
N VAL A 34 -11.13 -12.04 12.43
CA VAL A 34 -12.33 -11.49 13.09
C VAL A 34 -12.36 -9.96 12.95
N LEU A 35 -11.23 -9.28 13.15
CA LEU A 35 -11.12 -7.83 12.99
C LEU A 35 -11.44 -7.38 11.56
N VAL A 36 -11.02 -8.14 10.54
CA VAL A 36 -11.24 -7.80 9.13
C VAL A 36 -12.63 -8.18 8.64
N LEU A 37 -13.17 -9.34 9.07
CA LEU A 37 -14.44 -9.87 8.55
C LEU A 37 -15.68 -9.39 9.29
N VAL A 38 -15.55 -8.85 10.51
CA VAL A 38 -16.69 -8.42 11.33
C VAL A 38 -16.56 -6.95 11.73
N PRO A 39 -16.88 -6.00 10.82
CA PRO A 39 -16.78 -4.56 11.07
C PRO A 39 -17.54 -4.11 12.34
N ALA A 40 -18.69 -4.72 12.62
CA ALA A 40 -19.53 -4.41 13.78
C ALA A 40 -18.86 -4.71 15.15
N ILE A 41 -17.96 -5.70 15.21
CA ILE A 41 -17.19 -6.03 16.43
C ILE A 41 -15.86 -5.27 16.44
N SER A 42 -15.38 -4.88 15.26
CA SER A 42 -14.06 -4.36 15.03
C SER A 42 -13.76 -3.05 15.78
N VAL A 43 -14.74 -2.14 15.93
CA VAL A 43 -14.56 -0.85 16.62
C VAL A 43 -14.30 -1.05 18.12
N GLY A 44 -15.20 -1.74 18.84
CA GLY A 44 -15.05 -1.97 20.28
C GLY A 44 -13.86 -2.86 20.63
N LEU A 45 -13.52 -3.83 19.77
CA LEU A 45 -12.37 -4.70 19.97
C LEU A 45 -11.05 -3.95 19.71
N THR A 46 -11.02 -3.07 18.72
CA THR A 46 -9.88 -2.19 18.43
C THR A 46 -9.65 -1.20 19.57
N GLU A 47 -10.70 -0.57 20.08
CA GLU A 47 -10.62 0.29 21.27
C GLU A 47 -10.05 -0.46 22.47
N THR A 48 -10.56 -1.68 22.73
CA THR A 48 -10.08 -2.50 23.84
C THR A 48 -8.60 -2.87 23.67
N VAL A 49 -8.18 -3.27 22.45
CA VAL A 49 -6.80 -3.67 22.14
C VAL A 49 -5.83 -2.49 22.24
N VAL A 50 -6.20 -1.31 21.73
CA VAL A 50 -5.36 -0.10 21.83
C VAL A 50 -5.27 0.36 23.27
N GLY A 51 -6.38 0.37 24.01
CA GLY A 51 -6.40 0.70 25.43
C GLY A 51 -5.51 -0.25 26.25
N LEU A 52 -5.60 -1.57 26.01
CA LEU A 52 -4.71 -2.55 26.63
C LEU A 52 -3.24 -2.35 26.22
N GLY A 53 -2.99 -2.04 24.94
CA GLY A 53 -1.64 -1.79 24.43
C GLY A 53 -0.99 -0.58 25.10
N LEU A 54 -1.74 0.52 25.28
CA LEU A 54 -1.28 1.71 26.00
C LEU A 54 -1.05 1.42 27.48
N LEU A 55 -1.90 0.61 28.13
CA LEU A 55 -1.69 0.14 29.50
C LEU A 55 -0.39 -0.68 29.61
N VAL A 56 -0.20 -1.66 28.73
CA VAL A 56 1.01 -2.50 28.70
C VAL A 56 2.26 -1.66 28.44
N ALA A 57 2.21 -0.71 27.51
CA ALA A 57 3.32 0.20 27.22
C ALA A 57 3.67 1.08 28.42
N GLY A 58 2.66 1.65 29.08
CA GLY A 58 2.85 2.47 30.28
C GLY A 58 3.43 1.69 31.46
N VAL A 59 2.93 0.47 31.69
CA VAL A 59 3.47 -0.46 32.70
C VAL A 59 4.91 -0.86 32.36
N ASN A 60 5.21 -1.14 31.09
CA ASN A 60 6.55 -1.53 30.65
C ASN A 60 7.56 -0.39 30.78
N ASP A 61 7.18 0.86 30.47
CA ASP A 61 8.05 2.03 30.66
C ASP A 61 8.33 2.25 32.16
N TRP A 62 7.34 2.07 33.04
CA TRP A 62 7.53 2.09 34.49
C TRP A 62 8.44 0.96 34.99
N TRP A 63 8.23 -0.26 34.50
CA TRP A 63 9.03 -1.44 34.85
C TRP A 63 10.50 -1.29 34.44
N ASN A 64 10.75 -0.73 33.25
CA ASN A 64 12.09 -0.48 32.74
C ASN A 64 12.84 0.61 33.52
N VAL A 65 12.14 1.59 34.09
CA VAL A 65 12.73 2.58 35.02
C VAL A 65 13.20 1.89 36.31
N GLY A 66 12.43 0.92 36.82
CA GLY A 66 12.80 0.13 38.00
C GLY A 66 14.04 -0.75 37.79
N ARG A 67 14.21 -1.31 36.59
CA ARG A 67 15.38 -2.15 36.24
C ARG A 67 16.66 -1.37 35.94
N ARG A 68 16.59 -0.17 35.35
CA ARG A 68 17.78 0.61 34.93
C ARG A 68 18.24 1.61 36.01
N ARG A 69 18.70 1.12 37.17
CA ARG A 69 19.18 1.96 38.29
C ARG A 69 20.35 2.90 37.94
N GLN A 70 21.14 2.60 36.91
CA GLN A 70 22.30 3.41 36.47
C GLN A 70 21.97 4.54 35.48
N ALA A 71 20.71 4.73 35.07
CA ALA A 71 20.34 5.80 34.14
C ALA A 71 20.42 7.19 34.78
N ARG A 72 20.79 8.23 34.01
CA ARG A 72 20.81 9.64 34.47
C ARG A 72 19.43 10.07 34.98
N ALA A 73 19.39 10.91 36.01
CA ALA A 73 18.15 11.34 36.67
C ALA A 73 17.12 11.95 35.69
N THR A 74 17.58 12.71 34.70
CA THR A 74 16.75 13.29 33.64
C THR A 74 16.09 12.25 32.73
N ALA A 75 16.78 11.15 32.43
CA ALA A 75 16.24 10.05 31.64
C ALA A 75 15.20 9.23 32.42
N ARG A 76 15.37 9.11 33.75
CA ARG A 76 14.39 8.49 34.64
C ARG A 76 13.12 9.32 34.76
N ALA A 77 13.25 10.63 34.99
CA ALA A 77 12.11 11.55 35.07
C ALA A 77 11.29 11.57 33.76
N ALA A 78 11.97 11.63 32.61
CA ALA A 78 11.30 11.61 31.31
C ALA A 78 10.62 10.27 30.96
N ALA A 79 11.09 9.16 31.51
CA ALA A 79 10.45 7.85 31.34
C ALA A 79 9.25 7.67 32.29
N LEU A 80 9.34 8.15 33.53
CA LEU A 80 8.22 8.17 34.48
C LEU A 80 7.06 9.05 33.99
N LEU A 81 7.37 10.25 33.48
CA LEU A 81 6.38 11.16 32.91
C LEU A 81 5.71 10.57 31.66
N ARG A 82 6.48 9.89 30.78
CA ARG A 82 5.92 9.18 29.63
C ARG A 82 5.02 8.02 30.04
N GLY A 83 5.45 7.20 31.00
CA GLY A 83 4.65 6.08 31.52
C GLY A 83 3.33 6.55 32.15
N LEU A 84 3.39 7.61 32.96
CA LEU A 84 2.19 8.18 33.58
C LEU A 84 1.26 8.82 32.54
N ALA A 85 1.81 9.55 31.57
CA ALA A 85 1.04 10.08 30.45
C ALA A 85 0.35 8.96 29.65
N SER A 86 1.04 7.86 29.34
CA SER A 86 0.42 6.73 28.63
C SER A 86 -0.68 6.02 29.43
N LEU A 87 -0.56 5.94 30.75
CA LEU A 87 -1.59 5.35 31.62
C LEU A 87 -2.84 6.25 31.72
N VAL A 88 -2.65 7.56 31.83
CA VAL A 88 -3.75 8.54 31.82
C VAL A 88 -4.45 8.53 30.45
N LEU A 89 -3.66 8.52 29.37
CA LEU A 89 -4.18 8.44 28.00
C LEU A 89 -5.00 7.15 27.81
N ALA A 90 -4.50 6.00 28.27
CA ALA A 90 -5.22 4.72 28.21
C ALA A 90 -6.54 4.75 28.99
N GLY A 91 -6.56 5.40 30.16
CA GLY A 91 -7.76 5.56 30.98
C GLY A 91 -8.81 6.44 30.31
N VAL A 92 -8.41 7.59 29.74
CA VAL A 92 -9.32 8.49 28.98
C VAL A 92 -9.84 7.76 27.74
N PHE A 93 -8.97 7.03 27.05
CA PHE A 93 -9.29 6.30 25.84
C PHE A 93 -10.35 5.21 26.06
N LEU A 94 -10.22 4.42 27.13
CA LEU A 94 -11.19 3.36 27.47
C LEU A 94 -12.55 3.89 27.94
N LEU A 95 -12.66 5.19 28.26
CA LEU A 95 -13.88 5.80 28.81
C LEU A 95 -14.67 6.66 27.81
N SER A 96 -14.08 7.07 26.68
CA SER A 96 -14.70 8.06 25.78
C SER A 96 -14.96 7.56 24.34
N GLY A 97 -14.76 6.27 24.04
CA GLY A 97 -15.11 5.66 22.75
C GLY A 97 -14.41 6.29 21.54
N ARG A 98 -15.14 6.48 20.42
CA ARG A 98 -14.61 6.95 19.13
C ARG A 98 -14.01 8.37 19.19
N ASP A 99 -14.62 9.28 19.95
CA ASP A 99 -14.10 10.66 20.13
C ASP A 99 -12.77 10.70 20.90
N ALA A 100 -12.56 9.72 21.80
CA ALA A 100 -11.30 9.54 22.50
C ALA A 100 -10.17 9.11 21.56
N LEU A 101 -10.50 8.26 20.58
CA LEU A 101 -9.58 7.75 19.56
C LEU A 101 -9.05 8.90 18.70
N THR A 102 -9.95 9.71 18.15
CA THR A 102 -9.61 10.88 17.33
C THR A 102 -8.77 11.88 18.13
N ALA A 103 -9.18 12.24 19.35
CA ALA A 103 -8.43 13.15 20.22
C ALA A 103 -7.03 12.61 20.60
N THR A 104 -6.93 11.31 20.86
CA THR A 104 -5.67 10.64 21.20
C THR A 104 -4.71 10.60 20.02
N LEU A 105 -5.23 10.32 18.82
CA LEU A 105 -4.45 10.37 17.58
C LEU A 105 -3.97 11.79 17.29
N LEU A 106 -4.82 12.80 17.40
CA LEU A 106 -4.44 14.21 17.20
C LEU A 106 -3.35 14.67 18.18
N LEU A 107 -3.49 14.36 19.47
CA LEU A 107 -2.46 14.65 20.48
C LEU A 107 -1.15 13.90 20.19
N GLY A 108 -1.24 12.63 19.79
CA GLY A 108 -0.09 11.82 19.38
C GLY A 108 0.60 12.36 18.13
N GLY A 109 -0.17 12.80 17.14
CA GLY A 109 0.29 13.43 15.90
C GLY A 109 0.99 14.75 16.15
N ALA A 110 0.42 15.62 16.99
CA ALA A 110 1.03 16.87 17.43
C ALA A 110 2.35 16.65 18.17
N TYR A 111 2.39 15.66 19.09
CA TYR A 111 3.62 15.27 19.77
C TYR A 111 4.68 14.74 18.80
N LEU A 112 4.30 13.89 17.84
CA LEU A 112 5.19 13.37 16.80
C LEU A 112 5.76 14.50 15.94
N LEU A 113 4.92 15.43 15.49
CA LEU A 113 5.34 16.62 14.73
C LEU A 113 6.35 17.45 15.50
N PHE A 114 6.03 17.81 16.75
CA PHE A 114 6.90 18.59 17.62
C PHE A 114 8.24 17.90 17.85
N ARG A 115 8.21 16.62 18.24
CA ARG A 115 9.42 15.81 18.45
C ARG A 115 10.29 15.75 17.19
N SER A 116 9.66 15.60 16.03
CA SER A 116 10.34 15.47 14.75
C SER A 116 10.97 16.78 14.30
N LEU A 117 10.28 17.91 14.50
CA LEU A 117 10.81 19.25 14.28
C LEU A 117 12.02 19.54 15.17
N VAL A 118 11.95 19.19 16.46
CA VAL A 118 13.08 19.31 17.40
C VAL A 118 14.25 18.43 16.95
N THR A 119 13.99 17.22 16.47
CA THR A 119 15.04 16.31 15.98
C THR A 119 15.75 16.87 14.73
N LEU A 120 15.00 17.49 13.82
CA LEU A 120 15.53 18.17 12.62
C LEU A 120 16.34 19.42 12.99
N LEU A 121 15.83 20.24 13.90
CA LEU A 121 16.54 21.41 14.42
C LEU A 121 17.86 21.02 15.08
N LEU A 122 17.85 20.03 15.98
CA LEU A 122 19.06 19.53 16.62
C LEU A 122 20.04 18.88 15.63
N ALA A 123 19.54 18.33 14.52
CA ALA A 123 20.39 17.81 13.44
C ALA A 123 21.16 18.92 12.73
N LEU A 124 20.54 20.08 12.47
CA LEU A 124 21.16 21.27 11.86
C LEU A 124 22.34 21.79 12.69
N PHE A 125 22.21 21.81 14.02
CA PHE A 125 23.25 22.28 14.93
C PHE A 125 24.31 21.23 15.31
N SER A 126 24.10 19.96 14.95
CA SER A 126 25.04 18.90 15.32
C SER A 126 26.33 18.98 14.48
N ARG A 127 27.52 19.12 15.09
CA ARG A 127 28.82 19.12 14.37
C ARG A 127 29.22 17.76 13.77
N ASP A 128 28.54 16.69 14.17
CA ASP A 128 28.89 15.32 13.82
C ASP A 128 28.25 14.90 12.48
N ARG A 129 29.01 15.03 11.38
CA ARG A 129 28.55 14.74 10.00
C ARG A 129 28.01 13.32 9.84
N ASP A 130 28.54 12.36 10.60
CA ASP A 130 28.12 10.97 10.50
C ASP A 130 26.71 10.72 11.08
N ARG A 131 26.31 11.49 12.08
CA ARG A 131 25.00 11.29 12.76
C ARG A 131 23.89 12.16 12.17
N ARG A 132 24.20 13.07 11.24
CA ARG A 132 23.22 13.98 10.61
C ARG A 132 22.20 13.26 9.76
N ALA A 133 22.65 12.46 8.79
CA ALA A 133 21.77 11.79 7.82
C ALA A 133 20.66 10.93 8.48
N PRO A 134 20.94 10.04 9.46
CA PRO A 134 19.87 9.26 10.11
C PRO A 134 18.93 10.11 10.99
N ARG A 135 19.37 11.29 11.47
CA ARG A 135 18.49 12.21 12.20
C ARG A 135 17.58 13.01 11.28
N TYR A 136 18.07 13.42 10.11
CA TYR A 136 17.22 14.00 9.06
C TYR A 136 16.21 13.00 8.53
N ALA A 137 16.63 11.74 8.35
CA ALA A 137 15.77 10.63 8.01
C ALA A 137 14.62 10.45 9.02
N SER A 138 14.95 10.21 10.28
CA SER A 138 13.95 9.95 11.33
C SER A 138 13.08 11.16 11.61
N GLY A 139 13.67 12.37 11.56
CA GLY A 139 12.96 13.62 11.75
C GLY A 139 12.02 13.95 10.59
N GLY A 140 12.43 13.69 9.35
CA GLY A 140 11.57 13.88 8.17
C GLY A 140 10.39 12.90 8.18
N ILE A 141 10.66 11.61 8.43
CA ILE A 141 9.63 10.57 8.55
C ILE A 141 8.60 10.92 9.63
N GLY A 142 9.08 11.29 10.82
CA GLY A 142 8.17 11.63 11.92
C GLY A 142 7.40 12.94 11.70
N LEU A 143 7.94 13.88 10.93
CA LEU A 143 7.26 15.12 10.56
C LEU A 143 6.13 14.84 9.56
N VAL A 144 6.38 14.02 8.54
CA VAL A 144 5.35 13.58 7.59
C VAL A 144 4.25 12.80 8.29
N LEU A 145 4.60 11.81 9.13
CA LEU A 145 3.63 11.03 9.89
C LEU A 145 2.80 11.89 10.85
N GLY A 146 3.42 12.81 11.57
CA GLY A 146 2.68 13.69 12.47
C GLY A 146 1.74 14.64 11.70
N ALA A 147 2.17 15.16 10.54
CA ALA A 147 1.33 15.99 9.68
C ALA A 147 0.15 15.20 9.09
N LEU A 148 0.39 13.95 8.66
CA LEU A 148 -0.64 13.02 8.18
C LEU A 148 -1.74 12.82 9.22
N VAL A 149 -1.33 12.55 10.47
CA VAL A 149 -2.25 12.32 11.60
C VAL A 149 -3.10 13.55 11.91
N ILE A 150 -2.56 14.76 11.73
CA ILE A 150 -3.32 16.00 11.97
C ILE A 150 -4.22 16.35 10.79
N ALA A 151 -3.76 16.13 9.56
CA ALA A 151 -4.48 16.55 8.37
C ALA A 151 -5.74 15.71 8.09
N ALA A 152 -5.72 14.42 8.45
CA ALA A 152 -6.78 13.47 8.12
C ALA A 152 -7.01 12.45 9.27
N PRO A 153 -7.46 12.90 10.46
CA PRO A 153 -7.59 12.03 11.63
C PRO A 153 -8.69 10.97 11.46
N GLU A 154 -9.84 11.32 10.87
CA GLU A 154 -10.97 10.39 10.66
C GLU A 154 -10.60 9.23 9.74
N VAL A 155 -9.90 9.54 8.65
CA VAL A 155 -9.37 8.57 7.68
C VAL A 155 -8.46 7.56 8.36
N ILE A 156 -7.57 8.06 9.23
CA ILE A 156 -6.65 7.20 9.96
C ILE A 156 -7.41 6.32 10.95
N VAL A 157 -8.44 6.83 11.62
CA VAL A 157 -9.30 6.04 12.52
C VAL A 157 -10.00 4.92 11.76
N ASP A 158 -10.58 5.21 10.61
CA ASP A 158 -11.32 4.23 9.81
C ASP A 158 -10.39 3.15 9.24
N TRP A 159 -9.20 3.53 8.75
CA TRP A 159 -8.18 2.58 8.30
C TRP A 159 -7.44 1.87 9.43
N PHE A 160 -7.47 2.39 10.67
CA PHE A 160 -6.72 1.84 11.79
C PHE A 160 -7.13 0.40 12.09
N THR A 161 -8.43 0.15 12.11
CA THR A 161 -9.00 -1.17 12.42
C THR A 161 -8.62 -2.21 11.36
N VAL A 162 -8.74 -1.84 10.08
CA VAL A 162 -8.33 -2.70 8.96
C VAL A 162 -6.83 -2.97 9.01
N THR A 163 -6.02 -1.94 9.28
CA THR A 163 -4.55 -2.05 9.37
C THR A 163 -4.14 -2.94 10.54
N LEU A 164 -4.78 -2.81 11.70
CA LEU A 164 -4.55 -3.64 12.87
C LEU A 164 -4.91 -5.10 12.59
N GLY A 165 -6.08 -5.33 11.98
CA GLY A 165 -6.53 -6.66 11.57
C GLY A 165 -5.57 -7.32 10.57
N LEU A 166 -5.15 -6.58 9.53
CA LEU A 166 -4.20 -7.06 8.53
C LEU A 166 -2.82 -7.33 9.14
N THR A 167 -2.35 -6.48 10.05
CA THR A 167 -1.07 -6.67 10.76
C THR A 167 -1.11 -7.92 11.64
N ALA A 168 -2.23 -8.15 12.35
CA ALA A 168 -2.44 -9.36 13.13
C ALA A 168 -2.51 -10.61 12.24
N LEU A 169 -3.20 -10.52 11.10
CA LEU A 169 -3.30 -11.61 10.13
C LEU A 169 -1.93 -11.96 9.54
N CYS A 170 -1.20 -10.98 9.00
CA CYS A 170 0.11 -11.19 8.40
C CYS A 170 1.16 -11.60 9.46
N GLY A 171 1.18 -10.93 10.60
CA GLY A 171 2.10 -11.25 11.70
C GLY A 171 1.83 -12.63 12.30
N GLY A 172 0.56 -13.00 12.42
CA GLY A 172 0.13 -14.33 12.82
C GLY A 172 0.55 -15.40 11.81
N ALA A 173 0.37 -15.15 10.51
CA ALA A 173 0.80 -16.06 9.45
C ALA A 173 2.32 -16.27 9.44
N VAL A 174 3.10 -15.20 9.61
CA VAL A 174 4.57 -15.28 9.75
C VAL A 174 4.95 -16.10 10.99
N THR A 175 4.29 -15.87 12.12
CA THR A 175 4.54 -16.58 13.38
C THR A 175 4.18 -18.06 13.27
N LEU A 176 3.08 -18.38 12.59
CA LEU A 176 2.65 -19.75 12.27
C LEU A 176 3.67 -20.45 11.36
N ALA A 177 4.14 -19.78 10.31
CA ALA A 177 5.17 -20.30 9.40
C ALA A 177 6.50 -20.53 10.13
N TYR A 178 6.91 -19.63 11.02
CA TYR A 178 8.08 -19.82 11.87
C TYR A 178 7.92 -21.05 12.78
N GLY A 179 6.77 -21.17 13.44
CA GLY A 179 6.46 -22.33 14.28
C GLY A 179 6.53 -23.65 13.51
N TYR A 180 6.09 -23.69 12.25
CA TYR A 180 6.25 -24.85 11.38
C TYR A 180 7.73 -25.16 11.09
N ARG A 181 8.56 -24.14 10.84
CA ARG A 181 10.00 -24.33 10.59
C ARG A 181 10.75 -24.82 11.84
N VAL A 182 10.35 -24.37 13.03
CA VAL A 182 10.86 -24.90 14.30
C VAL A 182 10.45 -26.37 14.45
N ALA A 183 9.18 -26.72 14.17
CA ALA A 183 8.71 -28.10 14.20
C ALA A 183 9.45 -29.02 13.21
N ALA A 184 9.79 -28.49 12.02
CA ALA A 184 10.57 -29.18 11.01
C ALA A 184 12.07 -29.30 11.34
N GLY A 185 12.53 -28.68 12.43
CA GLY A 185 13.94 -28.66 12.84
C GLY A 185 14.85 -27.78 11.98
N LEU A 186 14.28 -26.84 11.21
CA LEU A 186 15.02 -25.93 10.32
C LEU A 186 15.58 -24.70 11.06
N VAL A 187 15.00 -24.35 12.20
CA VAL A 187 15.36 -23.18 13.02
C VAL A 187 15.31 -23.60 14.49
N PRO A 188 16.24 -23.16 15.34
CA PRO A 188 16.21 -23.47 16.76
C PRO A 188 14.94 -22.96 17.45
N ALA A 189 14.50 -23.71 18.47
CA ALA A 189 13.37 -23.30 19.28
C ALA A 189 13.69 -22.00 20.05
N PRO A 190 12.75 -21.05 20.14
CA PRO A 190 12.95 -19.81 20.87
C PRO A 190 13.17 -20.08 22.36
N GLU A 191 14.05 -19.30 23.01
CA GLU A 191 14.39 -19.46 24.43
C GLU A 191 13.26 -19.02 25.40
N GLY A 192 12.19 -18.39 24.90
CA GLY A 192 11.07 -17.87 25.70
C GLY A 192 9.71 -18.51 25.41
N MET A 193 8.79 -18.43 26.37
CA MET A 193 7.43 -19.01 26.29
C MET A 193 6.54 -18.31 25.25
N TYR A 194 6.77 -17.02 24.99
CA TYR A 194 6.10 -16.23 23.94
C TYR A 194 7.14 -15.32 23.27
N PRO A 195 7.82 -15.77 22.20
CA PRO A 195 8.77 -14.91 21.49
C PRO A 195 8.04 -13.74 20.83
N SER A 196 8.63 -12.55 20.93
CA SER A 196 8.09 -11.37 20.23
C SER A 196 8.21 -11.54 18.71
N LEU A 197 7.30 -10.92 17.94
CA LEU A 197 7.34 -10.95 16.48
C LEU A 197 8.70 -10.46 15.93
N THR A 198 9.32 -9.50 16.61
CA THR A 198 10.68 -9.03 16.27
C THR A 198 11.75 -10.09 16.50
N GLU A 199 11.68 -10.89 17.57
CA GLU A 199 12.62 -11.99 17.82
C GLU A 199 12.42 -13.12 16.81
N ILE A 200 11.17 -13.43 16.45
CA ILE A 200 10.81 -14.42 15.43
C ILE A 200 11.40 -14.01 14.07
N LEU A 201 11.15 -12.79 13.63
CA LEU A 201 11.67 -12.27 12.37
C LEU A 201 13.20 -12.22 12.37
N TRP A 202 13.81 -11.84 13.49
CA TRP A 202 15.27 -11.81 13.59
C TRP A 202 15.87 -13.21 13.51
N SER A 203 15.32 -14.17 14.28
CA SER A 203 15.72 -15.58 14.24
C SER A 203 15.56 -16.15 12.83
N TRP A 204 14.46 -15.82 12.14
CA TRP A 204 14.25 -16.20 10.74
C TRP A 204 15.39 -15.70 9.86
N VAL A 205 15.69 -14.40 9.89
CA VAL A 205 16.72 -13.79 9.04
C VAL A 205 18.12 -14.34 9.35
N GLU A 206 18.39 -14.72 10.60
CA GLU A 206 19.66 -15.30 11.02
C GLU A 206 19.89 -16.71 10.48
N HIS A 207 18.83 -17.48 10.24
CA HIS A 207 18.90 -18.89 9.83
C HIS A 207 18.53 -19.13 8.36
N VAL A 208 18.27 -18.08 7.58
CA VAL A 208 18.02 -18.20 6.13
C VAL A 208 19.19 -17.63 5.35
N ASP A 209 19.81 -18.46 4.51
CA ASP A 209 20.78 -18.05 3.50
C ASP A 209 20.48 -18.75 2.17
N VAL A 210 20.38 -17.98 1.09
CA VAL A 210 20.22 -18.52 -0.27
C VAL A 210 21.50 -19.16 -0.81
N GLY A 211 22.64 -18.88 -0.18
CA GLY A 211 23.95 -19.37 -0.59
C GLY A 211 24.62 -18.50 -1.67
N THR A 212 25.94 -18.63 -1.78
CA THR A 212 26.80 -17.81 -2.67
C THR A 212 26.50 -18.01 -4.15
N GLN A 213 26.30 -19.26 -4.58
CA GLN A 213 26.00 -19.59 -5.97
C GLN A 213 24.68 -18.96 -6.42
N ARG A 214 23.63 -19.04 -5.58
CA ARG A 214 22.32 -18.45 -5.90
C ARG A 214 22.38 -16.94 -5.94
N ARG A 215 23.07 -16.30 -4.98
CA ARG A 215 23.31 -14.84 -4.99
C ARG A 215 23.98 -14.37 -6.28
N THR A 216 24.92 -15.15 -6.80
CA THR A 216 25.63 -14.83 -8.06
C THR A 216 24.68 -14.90 -9.26
N LEU A 217 23.86 -15.96 -9.34
CA LEU A 217 22.84 -16.09 -10.39
C LEU A 217 21.79 -14.97 -10.33
N LEU A 218 21.35 -14.61 -9.11
CA LEU A 218 20.41 -13.50 -8.92
C LEU A 218 21.00 -12.17 -9.37
N ALA A 219 22.30 -11.93 -9.09
CA ALA A 219 22.97 -10.74 -9.59
C ALA A 219 23.05 -10.72 -11.13
N GLU A 220 23.33 -11.86 -11.76
CA GLU A 220 23.37 -11.95 -13.23
C GLU A 220 22.01 -11.73 -13.91
N GLN A 221 20.92 -12.13 -13.23
CA GLN A 221 19.54 -11.92 -13.68
C GLN A 221 19.05 -10.48 -13.48
N LEU A 222 19.40 -9.85 -12.35
CA LEU A 222 18.86 -8.55 -11.96
C LEU A 222 19.66 -7.35 -12.49
N TYR A 223 20.94 -7.54 -12.81
CA TYR A 223 21.81 -6.45 -13.26
C TYR A 223 22.26 -6.65 -14.70
N LEU A 224 22.16 -5.58 -15.50
CA LEU A 224 22.67 -5.53 -16.88
C LEU A 224 24.19 -5.29 -16.88
N GLU A 225 24.93 -6.18 -16.24
CA GLU A 225 26.40 -6.17 -16.11
C GLU A 225 27.06 -7.19 -17.06
N ARG A 226 28.39 -7.31 -17.01
CA ARG A 226 29.13 -8.34 -17.77
C ARG A 226 28.87 -9.74 -17.18
N PRO A 227 28.90 -10.81 -18.01
CA PRO A 227 29.13 -10.83 -19.45
C PRO A 227 27.94 -10.30 -20.27
N GLU A 228 28.19 -9.90 -21.52
CA GLU A 228 27.15 -9.48 -22.50
C GLU A 228 26.32 -8.23 -22.15
N ARG A 229 26.89 -7.30 -21.38
CA ARG A 229 26.22 -6.03 -21.01
C ARG A 229 25.52 -5.33 -22.20
N ALA A 230 26.19 -5.23 -23.34
CA ALA A 230 25.63 -4.55 -24.52
C ALA A 230 24.39 -5.27 -25.05
N ALA A 231 24.43 -6.60 -25.24
CA ALA A 231 23.30 -7.38 -25.71
C ALA A 231 22.11 -7.32 -24.74
N LYS A 232 22.38 -7.44 -23.43
CA LYS A 232 21.37 -7.30 -22.38
C LYS A 232 20.69 -5.91 -22.40
N GLN A 233 21.47 -4.84 -22.57
CA GLN A 233 20.94 -3.48 -22.65
C GLN A 233 20.13 -3.25 -23.93
N VAL A 234 20.60 -3.74 -25.09
CA VAL A 234 19.86 -3.63 -26.36
C VAL A 234 18.53 -4.38 -26.27
N ALA A 235 18.53 -5.60 -25.76
CA ALA A 235 17.30 -6.37 -25.57
C ALA A 235 16.32 -5.65 -24.63
N TRP A 236 16.81 -5.13 -23.50
CA TRP A 236 16.00 -4.38 -22.55
C TRP A 236 15.38 -3.12 -23.16
N TRP A 237 16.17 -2.29 -23.85
CA TRP A 237 15.66 -1.07 -24.50
C TRP A 237 14.68 -1.39 -25.63
N THR A 238 14.97 -2.43 -26.43
CA THR A 238 14.08 -2.85 -27.54
C THR A 238 12.73 -3.31 -26.99
N MET A 239 12.73 -4.18 -25.98
CA MET A 239 11.49 -4.65 -25.35
C MET A 239 10.72 -3.51 -24.69
N LEU A 240 11.41 -2.56 -24.05
CA LEU A 240 10.76 -1.40 -23.47
C LEU A 240 10.05 -0.54 -24.52
N VAL A 241 10.75 -0.18 -25.60
CA VAL A 241 10.18 0.62 -26.70
C VAL A 241 8.96 -0.09 -27.30
N LEU A 242 9.08 -1.38 -27.62
CA LEU A 242 7.97 -2.16 -28.17
C LEU A 242 6.79 -2.25 -27.20
N SER A 243 7.04 -2.53 -25.92
CA SER A 243 6.00 -2.60 -24.88
C SER A 243 5.28 -1.26 -24.72
N VAL A 244 5.99 -0.13 -24.74
CA VAL A 244 5.38 1.21 -24.64
C VAL A 244 4.55 1.52 -25.88
N CYS A 245 5.02 1.18 -27.09
CA CYS A 245 4.22 1.37 -28.30
C CYS A 245 2.90 0.59 -28.22
N ILE A 246 2.96 -0.69 -27.82
CA ILE A 246 1.76 -1.53 -27.67
C ILE A 246 0.87 -0.96 -26.57
N ALA A 247 1.40 -0.60 -25.41
CA ALA A 247 0.64 -0.06 -24.29
C ALA A 247 -0.06 1.25 -24.64
N THR A 248 0.64 2.17 -25.33
CA THR A 248 0.07 3.45 -25.75
C THR A 248 -1.08 3.23 -26.73
N LEU A 249 -0.89 2.41 -27.75
CA LEU A 249 -1.95 2.09 -28.72
C LEU A 249 -3.13 1.38 -28.05
N ALA A 250 -2.86 0.49 -27.10
CA ALA A 250 -3.89 -0.23 -26.36
C ALA A 250 -4.72 0.68 -25.44
N VAL A 251 -4.09 1.66 -24.79
CA VAL A 251 -4.77 2.70 -24.01
C VAL A 251 -5.64 3.57 -24.92
N LEU A 252 -5.11 4.01 -26.07
CA LEU A 252 -5.87 4.82 -27.04
C LEU A 252 -7.06 4.04 -27.64
N GLN A 253 -6.96 2.72 -27.74
CA GLN A 253 -8.03 1.83 -28.19
C GLN A 253 -8.96 1.33 -27.06
N ASP A 254 -8.73 1.75 -25.82
CA ASP A 254 -9.47 1.28 -24.63
C ASP A 254 -9.52 -0.27 -24.52
N SER A 255 -8.42 -0.95 -24.86
CA SER A 255 -8.36 -2.41 -24.93
C SER A 255 -7.62 -3.04 -23.76
N THR A 256 -8.37 -3.47 -22.73
CA THR A 256 -7.81 -4.14 -21.54
C THR A 256 -6.95 -5.36 -21.88
N ALA A 257 -7.37 -6.19 -22.84
CA ALA A 257 -6.63 -7.40 -23.21
C ALA A 257 -5.26 -7.09 -23.82
N VAL A 258 -5.19 -6.08 -24.71
CA VAL A 258 -3.92 -5.67 -25.34
C VAL A 258 -3.04 -4.93 -24.33
N VAL A 259 -3.64 -4.14 -23.43
CA VAL A 259 -2.94 -3.50 -22.31
C VAL A 259 -2.26 -4.57 -21.43
N ILE A 260 -2.97 -5.66 -21.08
CA ILE A 260 -2.37 -6.80 -20.36
C ILE A 260 -1.25 -7.45 -21.18
N GLY A 261 -1.42 -7.62 -22.49
CA GLY A 261 -0.36 -8.12 -23.36
C GLY A 261 0.90 -7.23 -23.34
N ALA A 262 0.73 -5.91 -23.38
CA ALA A 262 1.83 -4.94 -23.33
C ALA A 262 2.60 -5.00 -22.00
N MET A 263 1.87 -5.18 -20.90
CA MET A 263 2.43 -5.38 -19.57
C MET A 263 3.38 -6.60 -19.59
N LEU A 264 2.96 -7.76 -20.10
CA LEU A 264 3.75 -9.00 -20.07
C LEU A 264 5.15 -8.91 -20.71
N VAL A 265 5.31 -8.01 -21.68
CA VAL A 265 6.57 -7.82 -22.42
C VAL A 265 7.50 -6.81 -21.73
N ALA A 266 6.97 -5.99 -20.81
CA ALA A 266 7.68 -4.87 -20.22
C ALA A 266 8.88 -5.30 -19.34
N PRO A 267 10.10 -4.82 -19.63
CA PRO A 267 11.30 -5.28 -18.91
C PRO A 267 11.65 -4.41 -17.69
N LEU A 268 10.81 -3.43 -17.31
CA LEU A 268 11.04 -2.49 -16.21
C LEU A 268 11.14 -3.15 -14.83
N MET A 269 10.59 -4.35 -14.67
CA MET A 269 10.62 -5.05 -13.39
C MET A 269 12.00 -5.51 -12.95
N THR A 270 12.82 -5.96 -13.90
CA THR A 270 14.17 -6.44 -13.61
C THR A 270 15.02 -5.40 -12.87
N PRO A 271 15.15 -4.14 -13.35
CA PRO A 271 15.92 -3.15 -12.62
C PRO A 271 15.26 -2.71 -11.31
N ILE A 272 13.93 -2.77 -11.16
CA ILE A 272 13.24 -2.44 -9.90
C ILE A 272 13.55 -3.48 -8.82
N LEU A 273 13.47 -4.77 -9.15
CA LEU A 273 13.88 -5.84 -8.24
C LEU A 273 15.40 -5.79 -7.98
N GLY A 274 16.20 -5.45 -8.99
CA GLY A 274 17.64 -5.19 -8.82
C GLY A 274 17.94 -4.04 -7.87
N LEU A 275 17.14 -2.96 -7.91
CA LEU A 275 17.25 -1.84 -6.98
C LEU A 275 16.97 -2.29 -5.55
N ALA A 276 15.88 -3.01 -5.31
CA ALA A 276 15.54 -3.56 -3.99
C ALA A 276 16.66 -4.49 -3.46
N ALA A 277 17.15 -5.41 -4.30
CA ALA A 277 18.26 -6.29 -3.95
C ALA A 277 19.55 -5.51 -3.59
N ALA A 278 19.89 -4.48 -4.36
CA ALA A 278 21.07 -3.64 -4.14
C ALA A 278 20.97 -2.81 -2.86
N VAL A 279 19.78 -2.28 -2.56
CA VAL A 279 19.50 -1.50 -1.34
C VAL A 279 19.69 -2.37 -0.10
N VAL A 280 19.07 -3.56 -0.07
CA VAL A 280 19.20 -4.48 1.08
C VAL A 280 20.63 -5.01 1.22
N SER A 281 21.31 -5.28 0.09
CA SER A 281 22.68 -5.77 0.09
C SER A 281 23.74 -4.70 0.35
N GLY A 282 23.34 -3.42 0.48
CA GLY A 282 24.26 -2.30 0.70
C GLY A 282 25.19 -1.99 -0.47
N TRP A 283 24.73 -2.18 -1.71
CA TRP A 283 25.47 -1.99 -2.95
C TRP A 283 25.09 -0.67 -3.66
N PRO A 284 25.58 0.50 -3.21
CA PRO A 284 25.10 1.81 -3.67
C PRO A 284 25.32 2.04 -5.16
N ARG A 285 26.40 1.53 -5.75
CA ARG A 285 26.67 1.66 -7.20
C ARG A 285 25.62 0.94 -8.04
N ARG A 286 25.22 -0.26 -7.61
CA ARG A 286 24.15 -1.04 -8.28
C ARG A 286 22.79 -0.41 -8.07
N ALA A 287 22.51 0.09 -6.85
CA ALA A 287 21.27 0.80 -6.57
C ALA A 287 21.12 2.05 -7.46
N ILE A 288 22.16 2.89 -7.55
CA ILE A 288 22.14 4.07 -8.43
C ILE A 288 22.02 3.65 -9.91
N GLY A 289 22.76 2.62 -10.34
CA GLY A 289 22.68 2.12 -11.71
C GLY A 289 21.27 1.64 -12.09
N SER A 290 20.62 0.88 -11.22
CA SER A 290 19.23 0.45 -11.40
C SER A 290 18.26 1.63 -11.39
N LEU A 291 18.41 2.58 -10.46
CA LEU A 291 17.56 3.76 -10.37
C LEU A 291 17.67 4.62 -11.65
N VAL A 292 18.88 4.84 -12.16
CA VAL A 292 19.10 5.56 -13.42
C VAL A 292 18.43 4.86 -14.59
N LEU A 293 18.51 3.52 -14.67
CA LEU A 293 17.87 2.76 -15.74
C LEU A 293 16.33 2.85 -15.67
N ILE A 294 15.76 2.82 -14.46
CA ILE A 294 14.32 2.96 -14.23
C ILE A 294 13.85 4.36 -14.65
N VAL A 295 14.52 5.41 -14.17
CA VAL A 295 14.17 6.79 -14.50
C VAL A 295 14.32 7.05 -16.00
N ALA A 296 15.44 6.65 -16.61
CA ALA A 296 15.64 6.79 -18.05
C ALA A 296 14.59 6.01 -18.85
N GLY A 297 14.26 4.79 -18.44
CA GLY A 297 13.21 3.98 -19.06
C GLY A 297 11.84 4.62 -18.95
N ALA A 298 11.49 5.15 -17.79
CA ALA A 298 10.24 5.86 -17.55
C ALA A 298 10.14 7.13 -18.41
N THR A 299 11.22 7.92 -18.48
CA THR A 299 11.27 9.10 -19.36
C THR A 299 11.09 8.74 -20.82
N VAL A 300 11.79 7.71 -21.32
CA VAL A 300 11.64 7.24 -22.70
C VAL A 300 10.22 6.73 -22.96
N ALA A 301 9.62 6.02 -22.00
CA ALA A 301 8.25 5.55 -22.12
C ALA A 301 7.25 6.71 -22.28
N VAL A 302 7.35 7.72 -21.42
CA VAL A 302 6.50 8.92 -21.48
C VAL A 302 6.69 9.68 -22.80
N VAL A 303 7.94 9.86 -23.25
CA VAL A 303 8.24 10.57 -24.51
C VAL A 303 7.68 9.82 -25.71
N ILE A 304 7.84 8.50 -25.79
CA ILE A 304 7.31 7.69 -26.89
C ILE A 304 5.78 7.74 -26.88
N ALA A 305 5.15 7.58 -25.72
CA ALA A 305 3.71 7.64 -25.59
C ALA A 305 3.16 9.01 -26.01
N PHE A 306 3.82 10.10 -25.60
CA PHE A 306 3.49 11.46 -26.04
C PHE A 306 3.59 11.62 -27.56
N VAL A 307 4.67 11.14 -28.18
CA VAL A 307 4.87 11.22 -29.63
C VAL A 307 3.78 10.44 -30.36
N ILE A 308 3.50 9.20 -29.95
CA ILE A 308 2.45 8.38 -30.57
C ILE A 308 1.09 9.06 -30.42
N ALA A 309 0.74 9.53 -29.23
CA ALA A 309 -0.54 10.17 -28.96
C ALA A 309 -0.71 11.48 -29.75
N SER A 310 0.36 12.26 -29.94
CA SER A 310 0.33 13.48 -30.76
C SER A 310 0.10 13.24 -32.26
N TRP A 311 0.36 12.02 -32.74
CA TRP A 311 0.14 11.64 -34.14
C TRP A 311 -1.25 11.02 -34.38
N VAL A 312 -1.91 10.54 -33.33
CA VAL A 312 -3.26 9.97 -33.42
C VAL A 312 -4.29 11.11 -33.35
N PRO A 313 -5.31 11.16 -34.22
CA PRO A 313 -6.31 12.22 -34.22
C PRO A 313 -7.01 12.38 -32.86
N ALA A 314 -7.31 13.63 -32.47
CA ALA A 314 -7.76 14.09 -31.16
C ALA A 314 -9.16 13.61 -30.69
N VAL A 315 -9.68 12.48 -31.19
CA VAL A 315 -11.01 11.95 -30.86
C VAL A 315 -10.92 10.82 -29.82
N VAL A 316 -10.08 10.99 -28.80
CA VAL A 316 -10.08 10.08 -27.64
C VAL A 316 -10.91 10.73 -26.55
N PRO A 317 -12.08 10.18 -26.19
CA PRO A 317 -12.85 10.68 -25.06
C PRO A 317 -12.15 10.24 -23.77
N PHE A 318 -11.29 11.11 -23.22
CA PHE A 318 -10.51 10.84 -22.01
C PHE A 318 -11.38 10.42 -20.83
N ASP A 319 -12.54 11.07 -20.68
CA ASP A 319 -13.41 10.87 -19.52
C ASP A 319 -14.21 9.55 -19.60
N THR A 320 -14.40 9.00 -20.80
CA THR A 320 -15.07 7.69 -20.98
C THR A 320 -14.10 6.55 -21.28
N ASN A 321 -12.81 6.82 -21.48
CA ASN A 321 -11.81 5.80 -21.75
C ASN A 321 -11.40 5.13 -20.43
N SER A 322 -11.86 3.90 -20.23
CA SER A 322 -11.62 3.15 -19.00
C SER A 322 -10.14 2.93 -18.70
N GLN A 323 -9.30 2.82 -19.74
CA GLN A 323 -7.86 2.66 -19.55
C GLN A 323 -7.14 3.94 -19.12
N ILE A 324 -7.72 5.12 -19.36
CA ILE A 324 -7.16 6.38 -18.89
C ILE A 324 -7.72 6.70 -17.51
N SER A 325 -9.05 6.73 -17.36
CA SER A 325 -9.71 7.12 -16.11
C SER A 325 -9.29 6.25 -14.93
N SER A 326 -9.16 4.93 -15.12
CA SER A 326 -8.72 4.00 -14.06
C SER A 326 -7.26 4.19 -13.61
N ARG A 327 -6.52 5.13 -14.21
CA ARG A 327 -5.09 5.38 -13.93
C ARG A 327 -4.81 6.81 -13.50
N VAL A 328 -5.78 7.70 -13.62
CA VAL A 328 -5.66 9.11 -13.23
C VAL A 328 -5.94 9.31 -11.74
N ASP A 329 -6.82 8.50 -11.16
CA ASP A 329 -7.22 8.61 -9.75
C ASP A 329 -6.73 7.41 -8.92
N PRO A 330 -5.43 7.38 -8.54
CA PRO A 330 -4.89 6.28 -7.74
C PRO A 330 -5.48 6.24 -6.33
N THR A 331 -5.68 5.03 -5.84
CA THR A 331 -6.25 4.74 -4.52
C THR A 331 -5.25 4.00 -3.63
N LEU A 332 -5.57 3.88 -2.34
CA LEU A 332 -4.83 3.00 -1.43
C LEU A 332 -4.86 1.53 -1.84
N LEU A 333 -5.91 1.09 -2.55
CA LEU A 333 -6.01 -0.28 -3.04
C LEU A 333 -4.93 -0.57 -4.08
N ASP A 334 -4.63 0.39 -4.96
CA ASP A 334 -3.55 0.26 -5.94
C ASP A 334 -2.20 0.06 -5.26
N MET A 335 -1.96 0.80 -4.16
CA MET A 335 -0.76 0.64 -3.34
C MET A 335 -0.66 -0.77 -2.74
N LEU A 336 -1.76 -1.31 -2.19
CA LEU A 336 -1.80 -2.67 -1.63
C LEU A 336 -1.53 -3.73 -2.69
N VAL A 337 -2.11 -3.58 -3.88
CA VAL A 337 -1.84 -4.46 -5.04
C VAL A 337 -0.36 -4.40 -5.41
N ALA A 338 0.25 -3.21 -5.45
CA ALA A 338 1.68 -3.06 -5.73
C ALA A 338 2.58 -3.68 -4.66
N VAL A 339 2.21 -3.59 -3.38
CA VAL A 339 2.92 -4.28 -2.29
C VAL A 339 2.86 -5.79 -2.49
N ALA A 340 1.69 -6.35 -2.81
CA ALA A 340 1.53 -7.78 -3.06
C ALA A 340 2.32 -8.23 -4.31
N ALA A 341 2.25 -7.46 -5.40
CA ALA A 341 3.00 -7.73 -6.63
C ALA A 341 4.52 -7.70 -6.40
N GLY A 342 5.02 -6.72 -5.63
CA GLY A 342 6.42 -6.64 -5.25
C GLY A 342 6.89 -7.83 -4.40
N ALA A 343 6.06 -8.28 -3.46
CA ALA A 343 6.35 -9.46 -2.64
C ALA A 343 6.40 -10.73 -3.50
N ALA A 344 5.38 -10.93 -4.35
CA ALA A 344 5.31 -12.06 -5.26
C ALA A 344 6.50 -12.09 -6.23
N GLY A 345 6.88 -10.93 -6.77
CA GLY A 345 8.01 -10.81 -7.68
C GLY A 345 9.36 -11.10 -7.04
N ALA A 346 9.60 -10.57 -5.85
CA ALA A 346 10.81 -10.90 -5.10
C ALA A 346 10.83 -12.39 -4.70
N PHE A 347 9.70 -12.94 -4.25
CA PHE A 347 9.62 -14.34 -3.84
C PHE A 347 9.91 -15.28 -5.02
N ALA A 348 9.26 -15.06 -6.16
CA ALA A 348 9.49 -15.85 -7.36
C ALA A 348 10.89 -15.67 -7.96
N THR A 349 11.52 -14.52 -7.73
CA THR A 349 12.91 -14.29 -8.12
C THR A 349 13.85 -15.14 -7.27
N VAL A 350 13.63 -15.21 -5.95
CA VAL A 350 14.51 -15.96 -5.04
C VAL A 350 14.28 -17.48 -5.12
N ASP A 351 13.02 -17.93 -5.15
CA ASP A 351 12.68 -19.35 -5.16
C ASP A 351 12.82 -19.96 -6.56
N ARG A 352 13.53 -21.09 -6.66
CA ARG A 352 13.75 -21.82 -7.92
C ARG A 352 12.54 -22.63 -8.37
N ARG A 353 11.62 -22.94 -7.47
CA ARG A 353 10.45 -23.78 -7.73
C ARG A 353 9.31 -22.98 -8.38
N VAL A 354 9.37 -21.66 -8.28
CA VAL A 354 8.39 -20.76 -8.87
C VAL A 354 8.86 -20.40 -10.28
N ALA A 355 8.02 -20.63 -11.28
CA ALA A 355 8.35 -20.30 -12.66
C ALA A 355 8.47 -18.77 -12.83
N PRO A 356 9.58 -18.25 -13.41
CA PRO A 356 9.75 -16.82 -13.65
C PRO A 356 8.62 -16.19 -14.48
N SER A 357 7.98 -16.99 -15.34
CA SER A 357 6.84 -16.58 -16.18
C SER A 357 5.57 -16.27 -15.38
N ILE A 358 5.28 -17.02 -14.31
CA ILE A 358 4.11 -16.79 -13.43
C ILE A 358 4.27 -15.47 -12.67
N ALA A 359 5.49 -15.19 -12.23
CA ALA A 359 5.85 -13.93 -11.61
C ALA A 359 5.68 -12.77 -12.61
N GLY A 360 6.22 -12.91 -13.83
CA GLY A 360 6.14 -11.88 -14.87
C GLY A 360 4.71 -11.39 -15.13
N VAL A 361 3.73 -12.30 -15.15
CA VAL A 361 2.31 -11.97 -15.34
C VAL A 361 1.72 -11.16 -14.18
N ALA A 362 1.93 -11.59 -12.94
CA ALA A 362 1.36 -10.91 -11.76
C ALA A 362 1.97 -9.53 -11.49
N ILE A 363 3.20 -9.30 -11.95
CA ILE A 363 3.99 -8.11 -11.61
C ILE A 363 3.90 -7.02 -12.69
N ALA A 364 3.71 -7.42 -13.94
CA ALA A 364 3.74 -6.52 -15.09
C ALA A 364 2.59 -5.48 -15.12
N VAL A 365 1.52 -5.72 -14.35
CA VAL A 365 0.26 -4.97 -14.39
C VAL A 365 0.41 -3.48 -14.05
N ALA A 366 1.49 -3.08 -13.39
CA ALA A 366 1.48 -1.84 -12.61
C ALA A 366 2.32 -0.66 -13.16
N LEU A 367 3.11 -0.82 -14.23
CA LEU A 367 4.20 0.16 -14.52
C LEU A 367 4.15 0.86 -15.89
N VAL A 368 4.15 0.11 -17.00
CA VAL A 368 4.19 0.72 -18.35
C VAL A 368 2.90 1.45 -18.73
N PRO A 369 1.70 0.91 -18.46
CA PRO A 369 0.45 1.59 -18.81
C PRO A 369 0.28 2.96 -18.12
N PRO A 370 0.52 3.12 -16.80
CA PRO A 370 0.52 4.45 -16.19
C PRO A 370 1.48 5.43 -16.87
N LEU A 371 2.71 5.02 -17.19
CA LEU A 371 3.65 5.87 -17.95
C LEU A 371 3.15 6.23 -19.35
N SER A 372 2.41 5.32 -19.99
CA SER A 372 1.79 5.57 -21.29
C SER A 372 0.67 6.60 -21.17
N VAL A 373 -0.17 6.48 -20.13
CA VAL A 373 -1.22 7.46 -19.81
C VAL A 373 -0.62 8.84 -19.50
N VAL A 374 0.51 8.92 -18.78
CA VAL A 374 1.23 10.19 -18.57
C VAL A 374 1.57 10.85 -19.91
N GLY A 375 2.16 10.12 -20.85
CA GLY A 375 2.49 10.66 -22.18
C GLY A 375 1.26 11.08 -22.99
N VAL A 376 0.21 10.25 -22.97
CA VAL A 376 -1.08 10.53 -23.64
C VAL A 376 -1.74 11.78 -23.07
N ALA A 377 -1.85 11.91 -21.75
CA ALA A 377 -2.44 13.06 -21.07
C ALA A 377 -1.65 14.35 -21.30
N LEU A 378 -0.32 14.29 -21.28
CA LEU A 378 0.53 15.44 -21.63
C LEU A 378 0.32 15.89 -23.08
N SER A 379 0.13 14.95 -24.02
CA SER A 379 -0.13 15.29 -25.43
C SER A 379 -1.48 15.99 -25.63
N ALA A 380 -2.45 15.69 -24.77
CA ALA A 380 -3.79 16.30 -24.77
C ALA A 380 -3.88 17.58 -23.94
N GLY A 381 -2.78 18.07 -23.34
CA GLY A 381 -2.80 19.27 -22.52
C GLY A 381 -3.52 19.10 -21.18
N ARG A 382 -3.64 17.87 -20.66
CA ARG A 382 -4.24 17.52 -19.36
C ARG A 382 -3.15 17.19 -18.32
N PRO A 383 -2.46 18.19 -17.75
CA PRO A 383 -1.36 17.94 -16.80
C PRO A 383 -1.83 17.36 -15.46
N GLY A 384 -3.10 17.58 -15.07
CA GLY A 384 -3.71 16.97 -13.89
C GLY A 384 -3.74 15.45 -13.99
N ASP A 385 -4.33 14.95 -15.08
CA ASP A 385 -4.37 13.52 -15.41
C ASP A 385 -2.98 12.89 -15.50
N ALA A 386 -2.04 13.61 -16.13
CA ALA A 386 -0.66 13.18 -16.20
C ALA A 386 -0.02 13.08 -14.81
N ALA A 387 -0.31 14.00 -13.89
CA ALA A 387 0.19 13.95 -12.52
C ALA A 387 -0.42 12.78 -11.74
N GLY A 388 -1.71 12.50 -11.91
CA GLY A 388 -2.41 11.36 -11.33
C GLY A 388 -1.82 10.01 -11.77
N ALA A 389 -1.63 9.82 -13.08
CA ALA A 389 -0.99 8.62 -13.62
C ALA A 389 0.49 8.47 -13.21
N LEU A 390 1.21 9.59 -13.07
CA LEU A 390 2.58 9.58 -12.56
C LEU A 390 2.63 9.25 -11.06
N LEU A 391 1.65 9.70 -10.30
CA LEU A 391 1.47 9.34 -8.88
C LEU A 391 1.22 7.83 -8.75
N LEU A 392 0.32 7.26 -9.56
CA LEU A 392 0.09 5.81 -9.61
C LEU A 392 1.39 5.03 -9.91
N PHE A 393 2.15 5.44 -10.93
CA PHE A 393 3.46 4.84 -11.23
C PHE A 393 4.41 4.92 -10.03
N SER A 394 4.48 6.09 -9.38
CA SER A 394 5.39 6.34 -8.26
C SER A 394 5.02 5.49 -7.03
N THR A 395 3.72 5.40 -6.73
CA THR A 395 3.17 4.52 -5.69
C THR A 395 3.56 3.08 -5.96
N ASN A 396 3.35 2.61 -7.19
CA ASN A 396 3.63 1.23 -7.55
C ASN A 396 5.13 0.94 -7.45
N PHE A 397 5.96 1.82 -8.00
CA PHE A 397 7.41 1.71 -7.94
C PHE A 397 7.94 1.64 -6.50
N VAL A 398 7.56 2.59 -5.64
CA VAL A 398 8.05 2.65 -4.26
C VAL A 398 7.56 1.45 -3.44
N SER A 399 6.28 1.08 -3.59
CA SER A 399 5.68 -0.07 -2.91
C SER A 399 6.35 -1.38 -3.31
N ILE A 400 6.62 -1.59 -4.60
CA ILE A 400 7.33 -2.76 -5.09
C ILE A 400 8.75 -2.81 -4.50
N VAL A 401 9.49 -1.71 -4.51
CA VAL A 401 10.87 -1.69 -3.96
C VAL A 401 10.89 -2.01 -2.47
N LEU A 402 9.98 -1.43 -1.68
CA LEU A 402 9.90 -1.68 -0.24
C LEU A 402 9.49 -3.13 0.06
N SER A 403 8.43 -3.61 -0.61
CA SER A 403 7.94 -4.97 -0.44
C SER A 403 8.98 -6.03 -0.86
N ALA A 404 9.60 -5.84 -2.02
CA ALA A 404 10.67 -6.70 -2.51
C ALA A 404 11.88 -6.69 -1.56
N SER A 405 12.22 -5.54 -0.98
CA SER A 405 13.30 -5.43 0.00
C SER A 405 13.02 -6.30 1.24
N VAL A 406 11.80 -6.28 1.76
CA VAL A 406 11.38 -7.13 2.88
C VAL A 406 11.52 -8.61 2.50
N VAL A 407 10.99 -9.02 1.35
CA VAL A 407 11.05 -10.42 0.92
C VAL A 407 12.50 -10.88 0.69
N PHE A 408 13.36 -10.04 0.10
CA PHE A 408 14.78 -10.39 -0.07
C PHE A 408 15.52 -10.57 1.26
N VAL A 409 15.20 -9.77 2.29
CA VAL A 409 15.74 -9.98 3.65
C VAL A 409 15.26 -11.32 4.20
N LEU A 410 13.95 -11.57 4.16
CA LEU A 410 13.35 -12.80 4.71
C LEU A 410 13.79 -14.07 3.97
N ALA A 411 14.07 -13.96 2.68
CA ALA A 411 14.56 -15.05 1.86
C ALA A 411 16.08 -15.26 1.99
N GLY A 412 16.78 -14.48 2.82
CA GLY A 412 18.20 -14.63 3.10
C GLY A 412 19.13 -14.11 2.00
N LEU A 413 18.66 -13.23 1.12
CA LEU A 413 19.50 -12.64 0.07
C LEU A 413 20.70 -11.90 0.67
N THR A 414 20.50 -11.27 1.83
CA THR A 414 21.55 -10.58 2.58
C THR A 414 21.82 -11.30 3.90
N ASN A 415 23.09 -11.51 4.22
CA ASN A 415 23.50 -12.14 5.48
C ASN A 415 23.11 -11.28 6.69
N ALA A 416 22.50 -11.88 7.72
CA ALA A 416 22.16 -11.20 8.99
C ALA A 416 23.37 -10.48 9.63
N HIS A 417 24.55 -11.10 9.55
CA HIS A 417 25.81 -10.52 10.03
C HIS A 417 26.19 -9.22 9.29
N ARG A 418 25.96 -9.16 7.97
CA ARG A 418 26.18 -7.94 7.18
C ARG A 418 25.10 -6.91 7.46
N LEU A 419 23.85 -7.34 7.62
CA LEU A 419 22.75 -6.44 7.98
C LEU A 419 23.02 -5.74 9.33
N ARG A 420 23.58 -6.44 10.32
CA ARG A 420 24.03 -5.84 11.59
C ARG A 420 25.22 -4.90 11.42
N ARG A 421 26.26 -5.36 10.72
CA ARG A 421 27.52 -4.61 10.56
C ARG A 421 27.34 -3.33 9.73
N ASP A 422 26.54 -3.42 8.68
CA ASP A 422 26.24 -2.34 7.74
C ASP A 422 24.84 -1.74 7.95
N ALA A 423 24.22 -1.96 9.12
CA ALA A 423 22.85 -1.51 9.44
C ALA A 423 22.64 -0.02 9.13
N ARG A 424 23.64 0.81 9.44
CA ARG A 424 23.61 2.24 9.14
C ARG A 424 23.54 2.52 7.64
N ARG A 425 24.30 1.78 6.82
CA ARG A 425 24.29 1.96 5.36
C ARG A 425 22.97 1.48 4.76
N VAL A 426 22.49 0.31 5.18
CA VAL A 426 21.20 -0.24 4.73
C VAL A 426 20.04 0.69 5.11
N LEU A 427 20.05 1.21 6.34
CA LEU A 427 19.07 2.19 6.81
C LEU A 427 19.12 3.47 5.98
N LEU A 428 20.32 4.00 5.69
CA LEU A 428 20.47 5.19 4.84
C LEU A 428 19.98 4.97 3.41
N THR A 429 20.13 3.76 2.86
CA THR A 429 19.64 3.44 1.51
C THR A 429 18.14 3.16 1.46
N LEU A 430 17.53 2.65 2.55
CA LEU A 430 16.09 2.40 2.64
C LEU A 430 15.29 3.66 3.00
N THR A 431 15.87 4.54 3.82
CA THR A 431 15.24 5.80 4.25
C THR A 431 14.54 6.57 3.12
N PRO A 432 15.17 6.86 1.97
CA PRO A 432 14.52 7.66 0.93
C PRO A 432 13.26 7.01 0.38
N PHE A 433 13.22 5.68 0.28
CA PHE A 433 12.03 4.95 -0.18
C PHE A 433 10.92 4.97 0.87
N VAL A 434 11.26 4.82 2.15
CA VAL A 434 10.28 4.95 3.24
C VAL A 434 9.72 6.37 3.31
N ALA A 435 10.59 7.39 3.17
CA ALA A 435 10.16 8.78 3.12
C ALA A 435 9.28 9.07 1.89
N ALA A 436 9.65 8.53 0.72
CA ALA A 436 8.84 8.65 -0.49
C ALA A 436 7.48 7.97 -0.33
N ALA A 437 7.43 6.77 0.26
CA ALA A 437 6.17 6.07 0.51
C ALA A 437 5.23 6.87 1.41
N LEU A 438 5.77 7.46 2.48
CA LEU A 438 4.97 8.31 3.38
C LEU A 438 4.52 9.61 2.72
N LEU A 439 5.35 10.19 1.86
CA LEU A 439 5.00 11.38 1.09
C LEU A 439 3.90 11.09 0.06
N ILE A 440 3.96 9.93 -0.59
CA ILE A 440 2.96 9.46 -1.56
C ILE A 440 1.66 9.03 -0.87
N LEU A 441 1.73 8.49 0.34
CA LEU A 441 0.56 8.07 1.11
C LEU A 441 -0.40 9.24 1.37
N PHE A 442 0.14 10.46 1.57
CA PHE A 442 -0.68 11.64 1.83
C PHE A 442 -1.68 11.97 0.70
N PRO A 443 -1.28 12.21 -0.56
CA PRO A 443 -2.24 12.45 -1.63
C PRO A 443 -3.14 11.24 -1.92
N LEU A 444 -2.66 10.01 -1.70
CA LEU A 444 -3.47 8.80 -1.86
C LEU A 444 -4.62 8.69 -0.86
N LEU A 445 -4.41 9.15 0.39
CA LEU A 445 -5.48 9.21 1.38
C LEU A 445 -6.53 10.21 0.92
N LEU A 446 -6.11 11.41 0.52
CA LEU A 446 -7.04 12.45 0.04
C LEU A 446 -7.86 12.01 -1.18
N THR A 447 -7.24 11.34 -2.16
CA THR A 447 -7.97 10.80 -3.32
C THR A 447 -8.91 9.67 -2.92
N THR A 448 -8.50 8.81 -1.99
CA THR A 448 -9.35 7.71 -1.51
C THR A 448 -10.57 8.24 -0.75
N ASP A 449 -10.41 9.27 0.07
CA ASP A 449 -11.54 9.87 0.81
C ASP A 449 -12.52 10.55 -0.12
N GLY A 450 -12.02 11.33 -1.09
CA GLY A 450 -12.88 11.97 -2.09
C GLY A 450 -13.69 10.94 -2.89
N LEU A 451 -13.09 9.80 -3.24
CA LEU A 451 -13.81 8.72 -3.93
C LEU A 451 -14.81 8.00 -3.02
N LEU A 452 -14.46 7.76 -1.75
CA LEU A 452 -15.33 7.08 -0.80
C LEU A 452 -16.52 7.95 -0.39
N SER A 453 -16.34 9.26 -0.20
CA SER A 453 -17.43 10.20 0.08
C SER A 453 -18.35 10.30 -1.13
N THR A 454 -17.81 10.55 -2.34
CA THR A 454 -18.61 10.63 -3.57
C THR A 454 -19.41 9.34 -3.79
N SER A 455 -18.81 8.17 -3.60
CA SER A 455 -19.52 6.89 -3.74
C SER A 455 -20.58 6.66 -2.66
N ALA A 456 -20.38 7.17 -1.44
CA ALA A 456 -21.36 7.07 -0.37
C ALA A 456 -22.53 8.03 -0.61
N ASP A 457 -22.21 9.26 -1.03
CA ASP A 457 -23.16 10.30 -1.40
C ASP A 457 -24.00 9.87 -2.61
N GLU A 458 -23.38 9.30 -3.66
CA GLU A 458 -24.10 8.73 -4.81
C GLU A 458 -25.04 7.59 -4.39
N ARG A 459 -24.63 6.70 -3.48
CA ARG A 459 -25.51 5.63 -2.97
C ARG A 459 -26.65 6.19 -2.12
N ALA A 460 -26.37 7.17 -1.27
CA ALA A 460 -27.39 7.85 -0.46
C ALA A 460 -28.39 8.58 -1.35
N ALA A 461 -27.90 9.33 -2.34
CA ALA A 461 -28.70 9.99 -3.35
C ALA A 461 -29.51 9.00 -4.19
N GLN A 462 -28.92 7.88 -4.62
CA GLN A 462 -29.62 6.85 -5.39
C GLN A 462 -30.73 6.18 -4.56
N THR A 463 -30.50 5.97 -3.26
CA THR A 463 -31.51 5.44 -2.32
C THR A 463 -32.64 6.45 -2.12
N ALA A 464 -32.31 7.73 -1.91
CA ALA A 464 -33.30 8.80 -1.79
C ALA A 464 -34.13 8.97 -3.07
N VAL A 465 -33.49 8.89 -4.24
CA VAL A 465 -34.17 8.91 -5.55
C VAL A 465 -35.06 7.69 -5.73
N SER A 466 -34.63 6.48 -5.36
CA SER A 466 -35.46 5.28 -5.46
C SER A 466 -36.66 5.32 -4.52
N ASP A 467 -36.46 5.80 -3.29
CA ASP A 467 -37.53 5.92 -2.29
C ASP A 467 -38.55 6.99 -2.72
N TRP A 468 -38.08 8.08 -3.32
CA TRP A 468 -38.92 9.14 -3.90
C TRP A 468 -39.71 8.67 -5.12
N LEU A 469 -39.12 7.86 -6.01
CA LEU A 469 -39.82 7.28 -7.18
C LEU A 469 -40.86 6.22 -6.77
N GLY A 470 -40.62 5.50 -5.68
CA GLY A 470 -41.45 4.36 -5.27
C GLY A 470 -41.44 3.20 -6.29
N ASP A 471 -42.39 2.27 -6.16
CA ASP A 471 -42.53 1.10 -7.04
C ASP A 471 -43.17 1.42 -8.41
N ASP A 472 -43.06 2.66 -8.92
CA ASP A 472 -43.78 3.08 -10.13
C ASP A 472 -43.23 2.38 -11.41
N PRO A 473 -44.04 1.59 -12.14
CA PRO A 473 -43.58 0.90 -13.35
C PRO A 473 -43.34 1.82 -14.56
N ALA A 474 -43.70 3.11 -14.48
CA ALA A 474 -43.61 4.06 -15.60
C ALA A 474 -42.28 4.82 -15.70
N LEU A 475 -41.55 4.97 -14.58
CA LEU A 475 -40.29 5.70 -14.49
C LEU A 475 -39.18 4.78 -13.99
N SER A 476 -38.05 4.73 -14.69
CA SER A 476 -36.87 4.00 -14.20
C SER A 476 -35.66 4.91 -14.11
N THR A 477 -34.96 4.85 -12.97
CA THR A 477 -33.70 5.56 -12.76
C THR A 477 -32.65 5.03 -13.72
N THR A 478 -32.08 5.93 -14.53
CA THR A 478 -31.00 5.62 -15.48
C THR A 478 -29.66 5.82 -14.83
N ASP A 479 -29.46 6.98 -14.20
CA ASP A 479 -28.20 7.35 -13.55
C ASP A 479 -28.46 8.37 -12.43
N VAL A 480 -27.64 8.34 -11.38
CA VAL A 480 -27.65 9.35 -10.31
C VAL A 480 -26.20 9.70 -10.02
N ALA A 481 -25.81 10.93 -10.32
CA ALA A 481 -24.45 11.43 -10.15
C ALA A 481 -24.46 12.60 -9.18
N VAL A 482 -23.52 12.61 -8.24
CA VAL A 482 -23.31 13.73 -7.31
C VAL A 482 -22.01 14.42 -7.70
N THR A 483 -22.07 15.69 -8.08
CA THR A 483 -20.89 16.48 -8.46
C THR A 483 -20.89 17.80 -7.71
N ASP A 484 -19.87 18.01 -6.88
CA ASP A 484 -19.71 19.17 -6.00
C ASP A 484 -20.96 19.42 -5.13
N ALA A 485 -21.79 20.40 -5.51
CA ALA A 485 -23.02 20.77 -4.81
C ALA A 485 -24.28 20.55 -5.69
N THR A 486 -24.18 19.71 -6.72
CA THR A 486 -25.28 19.42 -7.65
C THR A 486 -25.49 17.91 -7.76
N VAL A 487 -26.73 17.47 -7.55
CA VAL A 487 -27.18 16.09 -7.79
C VAL A 487 -27.88 16.05 -9.13
N THR A 488 -27.34 15.27 -10.07
CA THR A 488 -27.95 15.04 -11.38
C THR A 488 -28.69 13.71 -11.36
N VAL A 489 -29.99 13.75 -11.61
CA VAL A 489 -30.87 12.58 -11.62
C VAL A 489 -31.35 12.33 -13.05
N GLY A 490 -30.87 11.24 -13.65
CA GLY A 490 -31.30 10.77 -14.95
C GLY A 490 -32.45 9.78 -14.83
N LEU A 491 -33.61 10.09 -15.41
CA LEU A 491 -34.81 9.26 -15.41
C LEU A 491 -35.20 8.87 -16.83
N ALA A 492 -35.74 7.67 -17.00
CA ALA A 492 -36.31 7.19 -18.25
C ALA A 492 -37.82 6.96 -18.08
N GLY A 493 -38.65 7.68 -18.85
CA GLY A 493 -40.12 7.62 -18.77
C GLY A 493 -40.79 8.91 -19.23
N SER A 494 -42.02 9.17 -18.78
CA SER A 494 -42.75 10.40 -19.12
C SER A 494 -42.45 11.53 -18.12
N ALA A 495 -42.23 12.74 -18.60
CA ALA A 495 -42.07 13.92 -17.73
C ALA A 495 -43.36 14.28 -16.98
N ASP A 496 -44.52 13.84 -17.48
CA ASP A 496 -45.82 14.11 -16.86
C ASP A 496 -46.08 13.26 -15.61
N ASP A 497 -45.33 12.15 -15.45
CA ASP A 497 -45.49 11.20 -14.34
C ASP A 497 -44.52 11.51 -13.17
N LEU A 498 -43.79 12.64 -13.22
CA LEU A 498 -42.84 13.01 -12.17
C LEU A 498 -43.56 13.33 -10.84
N PRO A 499 -43.14 12.72 -9.72
CA PRO A 499 -43.54 13.16 -8.39
C PRO A 499 -43.06 14.60 -8.08
N PRO A 500 -43.50 15.21 -6.98
CA PRO A 500 -43.10 16.57 -6.62
C PRO A 500 -41.58 16.69 -6.43
N LEU A 501 -40.95 17.62 -7.17
CA LEU A 501 -39.50 17.85 -7.11
C LEU A 501 -39.04 18.47 -5.78
N GLU A 502 -39.93 19.15 -5.05
CA GLU A 502 -39.65 19.68 -3.72
C GLU A 502 -39.41 18.56 -2.70
N GLU A 503 -40.11 17.43 -2.85
CA GLU A 503 -39.92 16.24 -2.00
C GLU A 503 -38.59 15.56 -2.32
N LEU A 504 -38.20 15.50 -3.60
CA LEU A 504 -36.89 14.99 -4.02
C LEU A 504 -35.76 15.84 -3.44
N GLN A 505 -35.89 17.18 -3.54
CA GLN A 505 -34.88 18.09 -3.00
C GLN A 505 -34.75 17.94 -1.48
N SER A 506 -35.87 17.87 -0.75
CA SER A 506 -35.82 17.65 0.70
C SER A 506 -35.23 16.28 1.06
N ALA A 507 -35.58 15.22 0.32
CA ALA A 507 -35.04 13.88 0.55
C ALA A 507 -33.54 13.80 0.29
N LEU A 508 -33.05 14.49 -0.75
CA LEU A 508 -31.62 14.57 -1.05
C LEU A 508 -30.86 15.43 -0.03
N ASP A 509 -31.43 16.56 0.39
CA ASP A 509 -30.83 17.42 1.41
C ASP A 509 -30.72 16.70 2.77
N ASP A 510 -31.75 15.94 3.15
CA ASP A 510 -31.75 15.09 4.36
C ASP A 510 -30.78 13.91 4.24
N ALA A 511 -30.70 13.27 3.07
CA ALA A 511 -29.83 12.10 2.85
C ALA A 511 -28.34 12.46 2.79
N LEU A 512 -28.01 13.67 2.32
CA LEU A 512 -26.64 14.14 2.09
C LEU A 512 -26.17 15.17 3.14
N ASP A 513 -26.99 15.45 4.17
CA ASP A 513 -26.71 16.38 5.28
C ASP A 513 -26.22 17.76 4.81
N GLY A 514 -26.91 18.33 3.81
CA GLY A 514 -26.51 19.59 3.17
C GLY A 514 -27.55 20.12 2.19
N SER A 515 -27.30 21.30 1.60
CA SER A 515 -28.19 21.87 0.57
C SER A 515 -27.59 21.67 -0.81
N TYR A 516 -28.26 20.90 -1.66
CA TYR A 516 -27.81 20.56 -3.00
C TYR A 516 -28.71 21.14 -4.08
N ALA A 517 -28.11 21.57 -5.18
CA ALA A 517 -28.86 21.84 -6.40
C ALA A 517 -29.28 20.51 -7.03
N VAL A 518 -30.54 20.38 -7.47
CA VAL A 518 -31.04 19.15 -8.10
C VAL A 518 -31.32 19.42 -9.57
N GLU A 519 -30.65 18.69 -10.46
CA GLU A 519 -30.89 18.70 -11.89
C GLU A 519 -31.56 17.37 -12.29
N VAL A 520 -32.79 17.44 -12.81
CA VAL A 520 -33.52 16.25 -13.25
C VAL A 520 -33.59 16.22 -14.77
N ALA A 521 -32.99 15.19 -15.37
CA ALA A 521 -33.01 14.95 -16.80
C ALA A 521 -33.91 13.74 -17.11
N VAL A 522 -35.01 13.96 -17.84
CA VAL A 522 -35.94 12.90 -18.23
C VAL A 522 -35.78 12.55 -19.70
N THR A 523 -35.51 11.27 -19.99
CA THR A 523 -35.44 10.72 -21.34
C THR A 523 -36.75 10.02 -21.69
N PRO A 524 -37.50 10.46 -22.71
CA PRO A 524 -38.77 9.85 -23.08
C PRO A 524 -38.59 8.44 -23.65
N VAL A 525 -39.33 7.47 -23.11
CA VAL A 525 -39.31 6.06 -23.57
C VAL A 525 -40.63 5.70 -24.25
N VAL A 526 -40.55 5.08 -25.43
CA VAL A 526 -41.71 4.54 -26.16
C VAL A 526 -41.63 3.03 -26.18
N THR A 527 -42.52 2.36 -25.46
CA THR A 527 -42.56 0.89 -25.38
C THR A 527 -43.64 0.34 -26.32
N GLN A 528 -43.24 -0.40 -27.36
CA GLN A 528 -44.16 -1.09 -28.26
C GLN A 528 -44.14 -2.60 -28.02
N ARG A 529 -45.23 -3.16 -27.51
CA ARG A 529 -45.37 -4.61 -27.29
C ARG A 529 -45.85 -5.28 -28.57
N LEU A 530 -45.01 -6.12 -29.19
CA LEU A 530 -45.40 -6.96 -30.31
C LEU A 530 -45.90 -8.32 -29.80
N PRO A 531 -47.02 -8.84 -30.30
CA PRO A 531 -47.50 -10.17 -29.91
C PRO A 531 -46.53 -11.25 -30.42
N ALA A 532 -46.33 -12.30 -29.61
CA ALA A 532 -45.59 -13.48 -30.07
C ALA A 532 -46.33 -14.13 -31.23
N SER A 533 -45.65 -14.35 -32.36
CA SER A 533 -46.20 -15.11 -33.48
C SER A 533 -46.39 -16.56 -33.01
N GLY A 534 -47.65 -16.94 -32.80
CA GLY A 534 -48.05 -18.31 -32.49
C GLY A 534 -47.84 -19.26 -33.65
#